data_AF-A0A6P2BXN8-F1
#
_entry.id   AF-A0A6P2BXN8-F1
#
_cell.length_a   1.000
_cell.length_b   1.000
_cell.length_c   1.000
_cell.angle_alpha   90.00
_cell.angle_beta   90.00
_cell.angle_gamma   90.00
#
_symmetry.space_group_name_H-M   'P 1'
#
loop_
_entity.id
_entity.type
_entity.pdbx_description
1 polymer ?
#
loop_
_entity_poly.entity_id
_entity_poly.type
_entity_poly.pdbx_seq_one_letter_code
_entity_poly.pdbx_strand_id
1 'polypeptide(L)'
;MRGGFRRRRPLLRAAVVGGGAYVAGKSAARRQDANASQETSQDQRLNDLEQQQNQQQAAPVPTQRPAEPAAQSPMMEQLDQLAGLHKQGVLTDEEFTAAKAKILGT
;
A
#
# COMPACT_ATOMS: atom_id res chain seq x y z
N MET A 1 -17.31 -29.10 52.84
CA MET A 1 -18.22 -27.94 52.69
C MET A 1 -17.80 -26.83 53.64
N ARG A 2 -17.26 -25.69 53.14
CA ARG A 2 -17.41 -24.35 53.75
C ARG A 2 -16.70 -23.28 52.92
N GLY A 3 -17.49 -22.25 52.53
CA GLY A 3 -17.10 -20.88 52.17
C GLY A 3 -16.35 -20.72 50.84
N GLY A 4 -16.80 -19.99 49.83
CA GLY A 4 -17.62 -18.78 49.83
C GLY A 4 -16.80 -17.62 49.27
N PHE A 5 -17.04 -17.27 48.01
CA PHE A 5 -16.44 -16.17 47.23
C PHE A 5 -16.14 -14.89 48.04
N ARG A 6 -14.99 -14.25 47.80
CA ARG A 6 -14.93 -12.82 47.43
C ARG A 6 -13.74 -12.53 46.50
N ARG A 7 -14.10 -12.17 45.26
CA ARG A 7 -13.24 -11.54 44.25
C ARG A 7 -12.59 -10.29 44.86
N ARG A 8 -11.27 -10.18 44.83
CA ARG A 8 -10.56 -8.90 44.97
C ARG A 8 -9.47 -8.79 43.91
N ARG A 9 -9.89 -8.36 42.71
CA ARG A 9 -9.03 -7.59 41.80
C ARG A 9 -9.19 -6.10 42.16
N PRO A 10 -8.37 -5.20 41.61
CA PRO A 10 -6.95 -4.95 41.89
C PRO A 10 -6.80 -3.57 42.58
N LEU A 11 -5.82 -3.39 43.46
CA LEU A 11 -5.52 -2.04 43.95
C LEU A 11 -4.68 -1.32 42.89
N LEU A 12 -5.34 -0.45 42.13
CA LEU A 12 -4.73 0.63 41.36
C LEU A 12 -3.79 1.43 42.29
N ARG A 13 -2.49 1.34 42.04
CA ARG A 13 -1.51 2.33 42.52
C ARG A 13 -0.59 2.72 41.38
N ALA A 14 -1.16 3.43 40.41
CA ALA A 14 -0.40 4.35 39.60
C ALA A 14 -0.33 5.66 40.40
N ALA A 15 0.80 5.88 41.06
CA ALA A 15 1.09 7.16 41.68
C ALA A 15 1.30 8.18 40.56
N VAL A 16 0.26 8.96 40.25
CA VAL A 16 0.37 10.15 39.40
C VAL A 16 0.97 11.25 40.27
N VAL A 17 2.28 11.18 40.45
CA VAL A 17 3.06 12.21 41.12
C VAL A 17 3.59 13.14 40.04
N GLY A 18 3.10 14.39 40.06
CA GLY A 18 3.86 15.54 39.58
C GLY A 18 3.68 15.95 38.11
N GLY A 19 3.09 17.13 37.92
CA GLY A 19 3.51 18.10 36.91
C GLY A 19 2.84 18.01 35.54
N GLY A 20 2.16 19.09 35.15
CA GLY A 20 1.56 19.31 33.82
C GLY A 20 2.54 19.28 32.63
N ALA A 21 3.78 18.82 32.80
CA ALA A 21 4.73 18.53 31.73
C ALA A 21 4.62 17.09 31.18
N TYR A 22 4.05 16.13 31.94
CA TYR A 22 3.97 14.72 31.50
C TYR A 22 2.93 14.47 30.38
N VAL A 23 1.92 15.34 30.26
CA VAL A 23 0.90 15.24 29.21
C VAL A 23 1.43 15.56 27.81
N ALA A 24 2.48 16.39 27.70
CA ALA A 24 3.14 16.66 26.43
C ALA A 24 3.94 15.43 25.93
N GLY A 25 4.64 14.73 26.84
CA GLY A 25 5.39 13.51 26.51
C GLY A 25 4.51 12.30 26.19
N LYS A 26 3.35 12.17 26.84
CA LYS A 26 2.41 11.04 26.62
C LYS A 26 1.84 10.99 25.20
N SER A 27 1.71 12.13 24.54
CA SER A 27 1.25 12.24 23.16
C SER A 27 2.31 11.80 22.16
N ALA A 28 3.57 12.20 22.39
CA ALA A 28 4.71 11.77 21.59
C ALA A 28 4.98 10.27 21.76
N ALA A 29 4.93 9.75 22.98
CA ALA A 29 5.05 8.32 23.26
C ALA A 29 3.97 7.49 22.54
N ARG A 30 2.69 7.94 22.59
CA ARG A 30 1.61 7.28 21.83
C ARG A 30 1.79 7.31 20.32
N ARG A 31 2.36 8.40 19.78
CA ARG A 31 2.68 8.48 18.34
C ARG A 31 3.83 7.55 17.99
N GLN A 32 4.83 7.41 18.86
CA GLN A 32 5.93 6.46 18.66
C GLN A 32 5.43 5.02 18.73
N ASP A 33 4.58 4.66 19.69
CA ASP A 33 3.97 3.32 19.76
C ASP A 33 3.08 3.02 18.53
N ALA A 34 2.28 4.01 18.11
CA ALA A 34 1.43 3.88 16.92
C ALA A 34 2.27 3.75 15.63
N ASN A 35 3.33 4.55 15.49
CA ASN A 35 4.25 4.46 14.37
C ASN A 35 5.03 3.14 14.37
N ALA A 36 5.53 2.68 15.52
CA ALA A 36 6.24 1.40 15.63
C ALA A 36 5.33 0.21 15.28
N SER A 37 4.06 0.27 15.69
CA SER A 37 3.04 -0.73 15.30
C SER A 37 2.74 -0.69 13.81
N GLN A 38 2.70 0.51 13.22
CA GLN A 38 2.46 0.71 11.80
C GLN A 38 3.64 0.25 10.95
N GLU A 39 4.87 0.56 11.38
CA GLU A 39 6.13 0.17 10.74
C GLU A 39 6.27 -1.36 10.75
N THR A 40 6.05 -2.00 11.90
CA THR A 40 6.00 -3.47 12.01
C THR A 40 4.99 -4.10 11.05
N SER A 41 3.82 -3.48 10.85
CA SER A 41 2.79 -3.98 9.93
C SER A 41 3.16 -3.77 8.46
N GLN A 42 3.89 -2.68 8.16
CA GLN A 42 4.39 -2.38 6.83
C GLN A 42 5.53 -3.34 6.42
N ASP A 43 6.48 -3.57 7.31
CA ASP A 43 7.59 -4.52 7.11
C ASP A 43 7.09 -5.94 6.86
N GLN A 44 6.08 -6.40 7.62
CA GLN A 44 5.48 -7.71 7.39
C GLN A 44 4.84 -7.83 6.00
N ARG A 45 4.15 -6.78 5.52
CA ARG A 45 3.58 -6.77 4.16
C ARG A 45 4.66 -6.74 3.09
N LEU A 46 5.71 -5.94 3.27
CA LEU A 46 6.82 -5.86 2.33
C LEU A 46 7.52 -7.22 2.20
N ASN A 47 7.78 -7.89 3.33
CA ASN A 47 8.40 -9.21 3.34
C ASN A 47 7.50 -10.29 2.69
N ASP A 48 6.18 -10.25 2.90
CA ASP A 48 5.25 -11.17 2.21
C ASP A 48 5.24 -10.94 0.69
N LEU A 49 5.22 -9.68 0.24
CA LEU A 49 5.31 -9.33 -1.18
C LEU A 49 6.63 -9.79 -1.79
N GLU A 50 7.75 -9.59 -1.09
CA GLU A 50 9.09 -9.96 -1.57
C GLU A 50 9.24 -11.48 -1.70
N GLN A 51 8.68 -12.25 -0.75
CA GLN A 51 8.62 -13.71 -0.84
C GLN A 51 7.73 -14.20 -1.99
N GLN A 52 6.58 -13.56 -2.23
CA GLN A 52 5.73 -13.91 -3.38
C GLN A 52 6.42 -13.61 -4.72
N GLN A 53 7.17 -12.52 -4.81
CA GLN A 53 7.87 -12.16 -6.04
C GLN A 53 9.00 -13.15 -6.36
N ASN A 54 9.73 -13.64 -5.35
CA ASN A 54 10.79 -14.63 -5.56
C ASN A 54 10.28 -16.01 -5.99
N GLN A 55 9.07 -16.41 -5.57
CA GLN A 55 8.46 -17.69 -5.99
C GLN A 55 7.92 -17.68 -7.42
N GLN A 56 7.65 -16.52 -8.02
CA GLN A 56 7.11 -16.43 -9.38
C GLN A 56 8.18 -16.49 -10.49
N GLN A 57 9.47 -16.38 -10.16
CA GLN A 57 10.56 -16.44 -11.13
C GLN A 57 11.07 -17.86 -11.47
N ALA A 58 10.49 -18.91 -10.89
CA ALA A 58 10.85 -20.30 -11.16
C ALA A 58 9.77 -21.11 -11.91
N ALA A 59 8.87 -20.45 -12.64
CA ALA A 59 7.86 -21.14 -13.47
C ALA A 59 8.45 -21.56 -14.83
N PRO A 60 8.27 -22.82 -15.27
CA PRO A 60 8.73 -23.29 -16.58
C PRO A 60 8.04 -22.50 -17.69
N VAL A 61 8.86 -21.99 -18.62
CA VAL A 61 8.42 -21.24 -19.80
C VAL A 61 7.36 -22.04 -20.58
N PRO A 62 6.09 -21.58 -20.62
CA PRO A 62 5.12 -22.18 -21.52
C PRO A 62 5.58 -21.90 -22.95
N THR A 63 5.61 -22.95 -23.76
CA THR A 63 5.82 -22.87 -25.20
C THR A 63 4.91 -21.78 -25.77
N GLN A 64 5.52 -20.70 -26.23
CA GLN A 64 4.83 -19.54 -26.78
C GLN A 64 4.09 -19.98 -28.05
N ARG A 65 2.79 -20.28 -27.89
CA ARG A 65 1.85 -20.03 -28.99
C ARG A 65 1.89 -18.51 -29.25
N PRO A 66 1.84 -18.04 -30.51
CA PRO A 66 1.65 -16.63 -30.78
C PRO A 66 0.45 -16.15 -29.96
N ALA A 67 0.69 -15.24 -29.03
CA ALA A 67 -0.35 -14.61 -28.27
C ALA A 67 -1.15 -13.79 -29.27
N GLU A 68 -2.33 -14.31 -29.64
CA GLU A 68 -3.37 -13.52 -30.26
C GLU A 68 -3.59 -12.32 -29.31
N PRO A 69 -3.48 -11.07 -29.81
CA PRO A 69 -3.60 -9.91 -28.95
C PRO A 69 -4.94 -10.01 -28.25
N ALA A 70 -4.90 -10.22 -26.93
CA ALA A 70 -6.08 -10.14 -26.08
C ALA A 70 -6.68 -8.78 -26.40
N ALA A 71 -7.84 -8.78 -27.08
CA ALA A 71 -8.42 -7.61 -27.71
C ALA A 71 -8.41 -6.45 -26.72
N GLN A 72 -7.36 -5.64 -26.80
CA GLN A 72 -7.24 -4.45 -26.02
C GLN A 72 -8.43 -3.63 -26.51
N SER A 73 -9.23 -3.10 -25.57
CA SER A 73 -10.32 -2.23 -25.98
C SER A 73 -9.76 -1.22 -26.97
N PRO A 74 -10.44 -0.92 -28.09
CA PRO A 74 -9.86 -0.12 -29.18
C PRO A 74 -9.28 1.21 -28.68
N MET A 75 -9.83 1.76 -27.60
CA MET A 75 -9.27 2.92 -26.90
C MET A 75 -7.88 2.70 -26.31
N MET A 76 -7.60 1.55 -25.71
CA MET A 76 -6.30 1.26 -25.10
C MET A 76 -5.20 1.12 -26.16
N GLU A 77 -5.53 0.52 -27.31
CA GLU A 77 -4.61 0.43 -28.45
C GLU A 77 -4.32 1.82 -29.05
N GLN A 78 -5.33 2.68 -29.16
CA GLN A 78 -5.16 4.08 -29.57
C GLN A 78 -4.29 4.87 -28.59
N LEU A 79 -4.43 4.65 -27.27
CA LEU A 79 -3.60 5.30 -26.26
C LEU A 79 -2.14 4.86 -26.32
N ASP A 80 -1.87 3.58 -26.60
CA ASP A 80 -0.50 3.07 -26.75
C ASP A 80 0.19 3.64 -27.98
N GLN A 81 -0.51 3.67 -29.13
CA GLN A 81 -0.03 4.33 -30.34
C GLN A 81 0.31 5.81 -30.09
N LEU A 82 -0.57 6.52 -29.39
CA LEU A 82 -0.34 7.92 -29.04
C LEU A 82 0.91 8.11 -28.16
N ALA A 83 1.11 7.23 -27.19
CA ALA A 83 2.29 7.24 -26.32
C ALA A 83 3.58 6.93 -27.09
N GLY A 84 3.52 6.03 -28.08
CA GLY A 84 4.62 5.75 -28.99
C GLY A 84 5.04 6.98 -29.80
N LEU A 85 4.08 7.67 -30.41
CA LEU A 85 4.32 8.89 -31.20
C LEU A 85 4.89 10.04 -30.35
N HIS A 86 4.42 10.19 -29.11
CA HIS A 86 4.95 11.19 -28.18
C HIS A 86 6.40 10.90 -27.78
N LYS A 87 6.74 9.64 -27.49
CA LYS A 87 8.13 9.22 -27.18
C LYS A 87 9.08 9.42 -28.36
N GLN A 88 8.58 9.32 -29.58
CA GLN A 88 9.33 9.61 -30.81
C GLN A 88 9.49 11.11 -31.07
N GLY A 89 8.84 11.98 -30.29
CA GLY A 89 8.84 13.42 -30.49
C GLY A 89 8.04 13.86 -31.72
N VAL A 90 7.19 12.99 -32.28
CA VAL A 90 6.30 13.31 -33.41
C VAL A 90 5.12 14.16 -32.94
N LEU A 91 4.69 13.96 -31.69
CA LEU A 91 3.68 14.76 -31.02
C LEU A 91 4.34 15.58 -29.92
N THR A 92 3.86 16.80 -29.74
CA THR A 92 4.18 17.62 -28.56
C THR A 92 3.36 17.18 -27.34
N ASP A 93 3.79 17.52 -26.12
CA ASP A 93 3.05 17.21 -24.89
C ASP A 93 1.60 17.76 -24.91
N GLU A 94 1.40 18.94 -25.52
CA GLU A 94 0.09 19.58 -25.67
C GLU A 94 -0.83 18.75 -26.60
N GLU A 95 -0.31 18.31 -27.75
CA GLU A 95 -1.06 17.49 -28.71
C GLU A 95 -1.36 16.09 -28.17
N PHE A 96 -0.40 15.48 -27.46
CA PHE A 96 -0.60 14.22 -26.77
C PHE A 96 -1.74 14.31 -25.74
N THR A 97 -1.76 15.39 -24.95
CA THR A 97 -2.79 15.60 -23.93
C THR A 97 -4.17 15.81 -24.56
N ALA A 98 -4.27 16.63 -25.62
CA ALA A 98 -5.52 16.87 -26.33
C ALA A 98 -6.09 15.59 -26.98
N ALA A 99 -5.23 14.78 -27.60
CA ALA A 99 -5.65 13.53 -28.23
C ALA A 99 -6.06 12.46 -27.21
N LYS A 100 -5.36 12.38 -26.07
CA LYS A 100 -5.74 11.50 -24.95
C LYS A 100 -7.10 11.90 -24.35
N ALA A 101 -7.35 13.19 -24.15
CA ALA A 101 -8.64 13.69 -23.66
C ALA A 101 -9.78 13.35 -24.63
N LYS A 102 -9.55 13.48 -25.95
CA LYS A 102 -10.50 13.10 -26.99
C LYS A 102 -10.82 11.59 -27.00
N ILE A 103 -9.84 10.75 -26.74
CA ILE A 103 -10.04 9.30 -26.61
C ILE A 103 -10.81 8.98 -25.32
N LEU A 104 -10.51 9.64 -24.20
CA LEU A 104 -11.16 9.38 -22.90
C LEU A 104 -12.52 10.08 -22.73
N GLY A 105 -12.90 10.99 -23.63
CA GLY A 105 -14.18 11.72 -23.58
C GLY A 105 -14.26 12.78 -22.49
N THR A 106 -13.12 13.31 -22.06
CA THR A 106 -12.97 14.35 -21.02
C THR A 106 -12.71 15.72 -21.61
#